data_AF-A0A0W8FC44-F1
#
_entry.id   AF-A0A0W8FC44-F1
#
_cell.length_a   1.000
_cell.length_b   1.000
_cell.length_c   1.000
_cell.angle_alpha   90.00
_cell.angle_beta   90.00
_cell.angle_gamma   90.00
#
_symmetry.space_group_name_H-M   'P 1'
#
loop_
_entity.id
_entity.type
_entity.pdbx_description
1 polymer ?
#
loop_
_entity_poly.entity_id
_entity_poly.type
_entity_poly.pdbx_seq_one_letter_code
_entity_poly.pdbx_strand_id
1 'polypeptide(L)'
;MFLLFNGERHNPLSQSRNVIGFCSTCGSDLESLAYYSTDSEWLVSAECAKGHLALIRYGRDWSWLDDLPLEFLKEEVKVADLPREKLDAIFTPAEIRDMIACQEGSPYVRQNIYRARTKYERFEKLFGIKIDI
;
A
#
# COMPACT_ATOMS: atom_id res chain seq x y z
N MET A 1 -9.41 3.77 -1.53
CA MET A 1 -8.33 3.45 -2.49
C MET A 1 -8.29 4.58 -3.52
N PHE A 2 -7.11 5.09 -3.84
CA PHE A 2 -6.90 6.07 -4.91
C PHE A 2 -5.77 5.56 -5.80
N LEU A 3 -5.75 5.98 -7.06
CA LEU A 3 -4.68 5.67 -8.00
C LEU A 3 -3.74 6.87 -8.09
N LEU A 4 -2.43 6.62 -8.01
CA LEU A 4 -1.42 7.58 -8.43
C LEU A 4 -0.99 7.22 -9.84
N PHE A 5 -1.24 8.10 -10.80
CA PHE A 5 -0.91 7.87 -12.21
C PHE A 5 -0.40 9.18 -12.81
N ASN A 6 0.74 9.14 -13.51
CA ASN A 6 1.42 10.32 -14.06
C ASN A 6 1.64 11.47 -13.05
N GLY A 7 1.85 11.14 -11.77
CA GLY A 7 2.05 12.12 -10.70
C GLY A 7 0.76 12.74 -10.16
N GLU A 8 -0.41 12.35 -10.67
CA GLU A 8 -1.71 12.84 -10.24
C GLU A 8 -2.48 11.79 -9.44
N ARG A 9 -3.32 12.26 -8.53
CA ARG A 9 -4.21 11.42 -7.73
C ARG A 9 -5.57 11.33 -8.38
N HIS A 10 -5.99 10.12 -8.71
CA HIS A 10 -7.33 9.82 -9.22
C HIS A 10 -8.15 9.09 -8.15
N ASN A 11 -9.33 9.63 -7.85
CA ASN A 11 -10.31 8.94 -7.02
C ASN A 11 -11.14 7.99 -7.90
N PRO A 12 -11.56 6.82 -7.37
CA PRO A 12 -12.30 5.84 -8.14
C PRO A 12 -13.68 6.39 -8.49
N LEU A 13 -14.08 6.23 -9.75
CA LEU A 13 -15.44 6.48 -10.23
C LEU A 13 -16.38 5.33 -9.87
N SER A 14 -15.83 4.11 -9.84
CA SER A 14 -16.54 2.89 -9.44
C SER A 14 -15.55 1.90 -8.81
N GLN A 15 -16.08 1.05 -7.93
CA GLN A 15 -15.37 -0.08 -7.32
C GLN A 15 -16.07 -1.41 -7.62
N SER A 16 -16.86 -1.45 -8.69
CA SER A 16 -17.48 -2.68 -9.17
C SER A 16 -16.43 -3.75 -9.44
N ARG A 17 -16.78 -4.99 -9.09
CA ARG A 17 -15.94 -6.18 -9.25
C ARG A 17 -16.48 -7.01 -10.41
N ASN A 18 -15.67 -7.19 -11.46
CA ASN A 18 -15.98 -8.06 -12.58
C ASN A 18 -14.70 -8.50 -13.28
N VAL A 19 -14.75 -9.65 -13.96
CA VAL A 19 -13.68 -10.11 -14.83
C VAL A 19 -13.55 -9.14 -16.01
N ILE A 20 -12.33 -8.70 -16.30
CA ILE A 20 -12.04 -7.71 -17.35
C ILE A 20 -11.03 -8.23 -18.40
N GLY A 21 -10.46 -9.40 -18.19
CA GLY A 21 -9.45 -9.97 -19.09
C GLY A 21 -8.59 -11.01 -18.39
N PHE A 22 -7.37 -11.20 -18.88
CA PHE A 22 -6.42 -12.18 -18.37
C PHE A 22 -5.13 -11.51 -17.94
N CYS A 23 -4.52 -12.02 -16.87
CA CYS A 23 -3.25 -11.54 -16.37
C CYS A 23 -2.12 -11.90 -17.35
N SER A 24 -1.44 -10.89 -17.88
CA SER A 24 -0.29 -11.07 -18.79
C SER A 24 0.85 -11.90 -18.19
N THR A 25 0.97 -11.95 -16.86
CA THR A 25 2.01 -12.72 -16.15
C THR A 25 1.66 -14.20 -15.96
N CYS A 26 0.39 -14.53 -15.69
CA CYS A 26 0.02 -15.89 -15.26
C CYS A 26 -1.20 -16.52 -15.93
N GLY A 27 -1.85 -15.79 -16.84
CA GLY A 27 -3.00 -16.25 -17.64
C GLY A 27 -4.31 -16.45 -16.87
N SER A 28 -4.34 -16.19 -15.56
CA SER A 28 -5.58 -16.24 -14.77
C SER A 28 -6.44 -15.01 -15.04
N ASP A 29 -7.75 -15.13 -14.79
CA ASP A 29 -8.69 -14.01 -14.90
C ASP A 29 -8.22 -12.81 -14.05
N LEU A 30 -8.31 -11.62 -14.65
CA LEU A 30 -8.16 -10.34 -13.96
C LEU A 30 -9.53 -9.87 -13.51
N GLU A 31 -9.67 -9.65 -12.21
CA GLU A 31 -10.85 -9.04 -11.61
C GLU A 31 -10.57 -7.56 -11.34
N SER A 32 -11.46 -6.69 -11.80
CA SER A 32 -11.38 -5.25 -11.53
C SER A 32 -11.48 -4.97 -10.02
N LEU A 33 -10.64 -4.04 -9.55
CA LEU A 33 -10.67 -3.48 -8.19
C LEU A 33 -11.38 -2.12 -8.18
N ALA A 34 -11.13 -1.29 -9.20
CA ALA A 34 -11.69 0.05 -9.35
C ALA A 34 -11.48 0.61 -10.76
N TYR A 35 -12.35 1.54 -11.12
CA TYR A 35 -12.37 2.25 -12.39
C TYR A 35 -12.09 3.73 -12.16
N TYR A 36 -11.25 4.32 -13.01
CA TYR A 36 -10.87 5.73 -12.99
C TYR A 36 -10.91 6.29 -14.42
N SER A 37 -10.84 7.60 -14.54
CA SER A 37 -10.70 8.26 -15.84
C SER A 37 -9.69 9.40 -15.77
N THR A 38 -9.05 9.63 -16.91
CA THR A 38 -8.43 10.91 -17.25
C THR A 38 -9.26 11.57 -18.36
N ASP A 39 -8.81 12.72 -18.86
CA ASP A 39 -9.44 13.38 -20.00
C ASP A 39 -9.37 12.53 -21.28
N SER A 40 -8.37 11.66 -21.42
CA SER A 40 -8.07 10.91 -22.65
C SER A 40 -8.30 9.40 -22.57
N GLU A 41 -8.38 8.82 -21.38
CA GLU A 41 -8.42 7.36 -21.22
C GLU A 41 -9.25 6.90 -20.01
N TRP A 42 -9.64 5.62 -20.05
CA TRP A 42 -10.12 4.88 -18.88
C TRP A 42 -8.98 4.08 -18.30
N LEU A 43 -8.96 4.00 -16.98
CA LEU A 43 -7.96 3.28 -16.20
C LEU A 43 -8.67 2.29 -15.29
N VAL A 44 -8.25 1.03 -15.31
CA VAL A 44 -8.85 -0.01 -14.47
C VAL A 44 -7.75 -0.70 -13.68
N SER A 45 -7.75 -0.50 -12.36
CA SER A 45 -6.89 -1.31 -11.48
C SER A 45 -7.52 -2.69 -11.33
N ALA A 46 -6.73 -3.75 -11.45
CA ALA A 46 -7.19 -5.12 -11.38
C ALA A 46 -6.18 -6.04 -10.67
N GLU A 47 -6.68 -7.16 -10.18
CA GLU A 47 -5.90 -8.19 -9.52
C GLU A 47 -6.29 -9.57 -10.06
N CYS A 48 -5.31 -10.46 -10.21
CA CYS A 48 -5.60 -11.86 -10.54
C CYS A 48 -5.59 -12.76 -9.30
N ALA A 49 -6.10 -13.99 -9.41
CA ALA A 49 -6.14 -14.95 -8.29
C ALA A 49 -4.77 -15.29 -7.67
N LYS A 50 -3.65 -14.96 -8.34
CA LYS A 50 -2.28 -15.13 -7.82
C LYS A 50 -1.71 -13.87 -7.16
N GLY A 51 -2.50 -12.79 -7.05
CA GLY A 51 -2.10 -11.53 -6.42
C GLY A 51 -1.28 -10.59 -7.30
N HIS A 52 -1.19 -10.84 -8.61
CA HIS A 52 -0.57 -9.88 -9.53
C HIS A 52 -1.52 -8.71 -9.76
N LEU A 53 -1.02 -7.50 -9.51
CA LEU A 53 -1.75 -6.26 -9.75
C LEU A 53 -1.37 -5.69 -11.11
N ALA A 54 -2.37 -5.17 -11.82
CA ALA A 54 -2.19 -4.50 -13.10
C ALA A 54 -3.08 -3.26 -13.19
N LEU A 55 -2.61 -2.28 -13.95
CA LEU A 55 -3.39 -1.14 -14.39
C LEU A 55 -3.65 -1.28 -15.88
N ILE A 56 -4.89 -1.59 -16.24
CA ILE A 56 -5.29 -1.71 -17.65
C ILE A 56 -5.75 -0.35 -18.16
N ARG A 57 -5.21 0.04 -19.32
CA ARG A 57 -5.52 1.29 -20.00
C ARG A 57 -6.42 1.03 -21.19
N TYR A 58 -7.47 1.84 -21.31
CA TYR A 58 -8.36 1.82 -22.46
C TYR A 58 -8.55 3.23 -23.04
N GLY A 59 -8.74 3.30 -24.35
CA GLY A 59 -9.24 4.51 -25.02
C GLY A 59 -10.64 4.86 -24.52
N ARG A 60 -11.12 6.08 -24.80
CA ARG A 60 -12.47 6.52 -24.36
C ARG A 60 -13.61 5.66 -24.90
N ASP A 61 -13.37 4.98 -26.01
CA ASP A 61 -14.23 4.01 -26.68
C ASP A 61 -14.08 2.57 -26.13
N TRP A 62 -13.34 2.38 -25.05
CA TRP A 62 -12.99 1.09 -24.45
C TRP A 62 -12.07 0.21 -25.31
N SER A 63 -11.38 0.76 -26.32
CA SER A 63 -10.31 0.03 -27.01
C SER A 63 -9.15 -0.24 -26.05
N TRP A 64 -8.69 -1.49 -25.92
CA TRP A 64 -7.50 -1.81 -25.12
C TRP A 64 -6.27 -1.06 -25.66
N LEU A 65 -5.49 -0.47 -24.75
CA LEU A 65 -4.26 0.25 -25.08
C LEU A 65 -3.02 -0.45 -24.53
N ASP A 66 -3.01 -0.76 -23.24
CA ASP A 66 -1.84 -1.32 -22.56
C ASP A 66 -2.18 -1.91 -21.17
N ASP A 67 -1.31 -2.81 -20.69
CA ASP A 67 -1.33 -3.36 -19.34
C ASP A 67 -0.05 -2.92 -18.60
N LEU A 68 -0.19 -2.00 -17.66
CA LEU A 68 0.94 -1.51 -16.86
C LEU A 68 1.05 -2.25 -15.53
N PRO A 69 2.28 -2.43 -15.00
CA PRO A 69 2.46 -2.92 -13.64
C PRO A 69 1.82 -1.95 -12.63
N LEU A 70 1.20 -2.50 -11.59
CA LEU A 70 0.60 -1.73 -10.51
C LEU A 70 1.11 -2.26 -9.17
N GLU A 71 1.33 -1.37 -8.21
CA GLU A 71 1.77 -1.73 -6.87
C GLU A 71 0.97 -0.91 -5.84
N PHE A 72 0.74 -1.50 -4.67
CA PHE A 72 0.26 -0.72 -3.54
C PHE A 72 1.41 0.10 -2.98
N LEU A 73 1.24 1.43 -2.96
CA LEU A 73 2.07 2.26 -2.13
C LEU A 73 1.76 1.90 -0.67
N LYS A 74 2.69 1.19 -0.01
CA LYS A 74 2.64 1.07 1.44
C LYS A 74 2.93 2.45 2.00
N GLU A 75 1.97 3.04 2.70
CA GLU A 75 2.27 4.19 3.55
C GLU A 75 3.27 3.71 4.61
N GLU A 76 4.53 4.16 4.48
CA GLU A 76 5.53 3.94 5.51
C GLU A 76 5.12 4.74 6.74
N VAL A 77 4.70 4.04 7.79
CA VAL A 77 4.43 4.65 9.08
C VAL A 77 5.77 5.08 9.68
N LYS A 78 6.03 6.39 9.66
CA LYS A 78 7.17 6.96 10.38
C LYS A 78 6.85 6.98 11.87
N VAL A 79 7.63 6.24 12.66
CA VAL A 79 7.47 6.20 14.12
C VAL A 79 7.58 7.58 14.73
N ALA A 80 8.42 8.45 14.16
CA ALA A 80 8.59 9.84 14.60
C ALA A 80 7.29 10.68 14.46
N ASP A 81 6.41 10.33 13.53
CA ASP A 81 5.16 11.06 13.26
C ASP A 81 3.98 10.53 14.10
N LEU A 82 4.16 9.43 14.84
CA LEU A 82 3.11 8.82 15.65
C LEU A 82 2.90 9.58 16.98
N PRO A 83 1.64 9.70 17.46
CA PRO A 83 1.36 10.32 18.75
C PRO A 83 2.12 9.63 19.88
N ARG A 84 2.84 10.44 20.68
CA ARG A 84 3.78 9.92 21.67
C ARG A 84 3.09 9.09 22.75
N GLU A 85 1.87 9.46 23.12
CA GLU A 85 1.05 8.75 24.11
C GLU A 85 0.73 7.33 23.67
N LYS A 86 0.51 7.09 22.37
CA LYS A 86 0.25 5.74 21.84
C LYS A 86 1.51 4.89 21.90
N LEU A 87 2.66 5.47 21.56
CA LEU A 87 3.94 4.79 21.59
C LEU A 87 4.34 4.40 23.03
N ASP A 88 4.29 5.36 23.96
CA ASP A 88 4.69 5.15 25.36
C ASP A 88 3.78 4.15 26.10
N ALA A 89 2.55 3.93 25.62
CA ALA A 89 1.65 2.91 26.19
C ALA A 89 2.14 1.47 26.00
N ILE A 90 3.03 1.21 25.03
CA ILE A 90 3.46 -0.14 24.63
C ILE A 90 4.98 -0.28 24.62
N PHE A 91 5.68 0.75 24.14
CA PHE A 91 7.12 0.75 23.95
C PHE A 91 7.81 1.55 25.05
N THR A 92 9.02 1.13 25.40
CA THR A 92 9.89 1.90 26.30
C THR A 92 10.53 3.08 25.55
N PRO A 93 10.97 4.14 26.23
CA PRO A 93 11.67 5.26 25.59
C PRO A 93 12.91 4.83 24.79
N ALA A 94 13.62 3.78 25.22
CA ALA A 94 14.78 3.24 24.51
C ALA A 94 14.38 2.50 23.22
N GLU A 95 13.27 1.76 23.23
CA GLU A 95 12.71 1.12 22.04
C GLU A 95 12.25 2.16 21.02
N ILE A 96 11.50 3.18 21.45
CA ILE A 96 11.01 4.24 20.56
C ILE A 96 12.16 4.98 19.89
N ARG A 97 13.17 5.40 20.67
CA ARG A 97 14.35 6.09 20.13
C ARG A 97 15.06 5.23 19.08
N ASP A 98 15.27 3.95 19.39
CA ASP A 98 16.02 3.08 18.50
C ASP A 98 15.19 2.67 17.27
N MET A 99 13.86 2.57 17.38
CA MET A 99 12.94 2.40 16.24
C MET A 99 13.04 3.58 15.26
N ILE A 100 13.03 4.81 15.77
CA ILE A 100 13.22 6.03 14.95
C ILE A 100 14.60 6.03 14.29
N ALA A 101 15.66 5.80 15.09
CA ALA A 101 17.02 5.74 14.56
C ALA A 101 17.18 4.66 13.47
N CYS A 102 16.52 3.51 13.62
CA CYS A 102 16.53 2.45 12.62
C CYS A 102 15.85 2.87 11.30
N GLN A 103 14.72 3.58 11.35
CA GLN A 103 14.04 4.08 10.15
C GLN A 103 14.84 5.18 9.43
N GLU A 104 15.57 5.98 10.19
CA GLU A 104 16.41 7.06 9.67
C GLU A 104 17.80 6.59 9.19
N GLY A 105 18.11 5.29 9.30
CA GLY A 105 19.43 4.76 8.96
C GLY A 105 20.55 5.19 9.92
N SER A 106 20.20 5.66 11.11
CA SER A 106 21.13 6.08 12.17
C SER A 106 21.52 4.92 13.08
N PRO A 107 22.64 4.99 13.84
CA PRO A 107 23.04 3.94 14.76
C PRO A 107 21.98 3.65 15.85
N TYR A 108 21.69 2.36 16.08
CA TYR A 108 20.67 1.91 17.03
C TYR A 108 21.07 0.61 17.75
N VAL A 109 20.43 0.29 18.87
CA VAL A 109 20.65 -0.99 19.57
C VAL A 109 19.70 -2.06 19.05
N ARG A 110 20.23 -3.08 18.37
CA ARG A 110 19.45 -4.18 17.78
C ARG A 110 18.52 -4.87 18.78
N GLN A 111 18.95 -5.04 20.03
CA GLN A 111 18.14 -5.70 21.06
C GLN A 111 16.84 -4.94 21.36
N ASN A 112 16.85 -3.61 21.30
CA ASN A 112 15.66 -2.79 21.50
C ASN A 112 14.69 -2.96 20.33
N ILE A 113 15.18 -3.05 19.09
CA ILE A 113 14.34 -3.38 17.92
C ILE A 113 13.69 -4.75 18.05
N TYR A 114 14.45 -5.78 18.44
CA TYR A 114 13.88 -7.11 18.61
C TYR A 114 12.77 -7.13 19.67
N ARG A 115 12.97 -6.44 20.79
CA ARG A 115 11.94 -6.30 21.84
C ARG A 115 10.74 -5.48 21.38
N ALA A 116 10.94 -4.45 20.57
CA ALA A 116 9.85 -3.66 20.00
C ALA A 116 9.01 -4.50 19.03
N ARG A 117 9.65 -5.26 18.13
CA ARG A 117 8.98 -6.10 17.13
C ARG A 117 8.00 -7.11 17.75
N THR A 118 8.31 -7.67 18.92
CA THR A 118 7.37 -8.59 19.61
C THR A 118 6.09 -7.91 20.11
N LYS A 119 6.04 -6.56 20.10
CA LYS A 119 4.90 -5.76 20.55
C LYS A 119 4.10 -5.14 19.41
N TYR A 120 4.56 -5.26 18.16
CA TYR A 120 3.89 -4.64 17.00
C TYR A 120 2.47 -5.14 16.82
N GLU A 121 2.23 -6.45 16.94
CA GLU A 121 0.88 -7.02 16.85
C GLU A 121 -0.05 -6.45 17.93
N ARG A 122 0.47 -6.24 19.16
CA ARG A 122 -0.31 -5.63 20.24
C ARG A 122 -0.61 -4.15 19.95
N PHE A 123 0.37 -3.42 19.42
CA PHE A 123 0.20 -2.02 19.04
C PHE A 123 -0.85 -1.86 17.93
N GLU A 124 -0.78 -2.70 16.90
CA GLU A 124 -1.75 -2.75 15.80
C GLU A 124 -3.16 -3.05 16.31
N LYS A 125 -3.31 -4.04 17.19
CA LYS A 125 -4.62 -4.37 17.80
C LYS A 125 -5.23 -3.22 18.62
N LEU A 126 -4.40 -2.43 19.30
CA LEU A 126 -4.89 -1.35 20.17
C LEU A 126 -5.16 -0.04 19.42
N PHE A 127 -4.39 0.24 18.38
CA PHE A 127 -4.41 1.56 17.73
C PHE A 127 -4.75 1.52 16.24
N GLY A 128 -4.88 0.34 15.64
CA GLY A 128 -5.16 0.17 14.21
C GLY A 128 -4.02 0.63 13.31
N ILE A 129 -2.82 0.83 13.85
CA ILE A 129 -1.64 1.34 13.13
C ILE A 129 -0.63 0.22 13.06
N LYS A 130 -0.22 -0.13 11.84
CA LYS A 130 0.80 -1.15 11.60
C LYS A 130 2.17 -0.50 11.49
N ILE A 131 3.08 -0.89 12.38
CA ILE A 131 4.50 -0.51 12.32
C ILE A 131 5.28 -1.66 11.69
N ASP A 132 6.14 -1.35 10.72
CA ASP A 132 7.01 -2.32 10.05
C ASP A 132 8.40 -1.67 9.87
N ILE A 133 9.39 -2.15 10.63
CA ILE A 133 10.78 -1.67 10.72
C ILE A 133 11.69 -2.88 10.83
#